data_AF-C9LUF4-F1
#
_entry.id   AF-C9LUF4-F1
#
_cell.length_a   1.000
_cell.length_b   1.000
_cell.length_c   1.000
_cell.angle_alpha   90.00
_cell.angle_beta   90.00
_cell.angle_gamma   90.00
#
_symmetry.space_group_name_H-M   'P 1'
#
loop_
_entity.id
_entity.type
_entity.pdbx_description
1 polymer ?
#
loop_
_entity_poly.entity_id
_entity_poly.type
_entity_poly.pdbx_seq_one_letter_code
_entity_poly.pdbx_strand_id
1 'polypeptide(L)'
;MKLKKIFAAAFAFCAMFAATAVMPQTAGAEPYTYTNKEEGYSIMCPTKPLGVLPASVLHEDEKGSVLVFANDGYKINKAWVIVPDGFAKGDLPDLTKLSQKDEALLLTQLKENSAYAVVDIIPITAKTKGVFAVTAKTIMVDTDGDGELDTEATADTQMAVVFLRSEKGRAFKIELIDNPEITAKNVSEFRAGISTLQDL
;
A
#
# COMPACT_ATOMS: atom_id res chain seq x y z
N MET A 1 1.01 34.86 2.19
CA MET A 1 1.76 33.60 2.37
C MET A 1 1.70 32.86 1.04
N LYS A 2 2.79 32.87 0.26
CA LYS A 2 2.83 32.29 -1.09
C LYS A 2 3.16 30.80 -0.96
N LEU A 3 2.22 29.95 -1.36
CA LEU A 3 2.38 28.49 -1.41
C LEU A 3 3.33 28.16 -2.58
N LYS A 4 4.60 27.84 -2.29
CA LYS A 4 5.53 27.32 -3.30
C LYS A 4 5.10 25.89 -3.63
N LYS A 5 4.65 25.67 -4.87
CA LYS A 5 4.36 24.35 -5.42
C LYS A 5 5.68 23.63 -5.66
N ILE A 6 5.90 22.50 -5.01
CA ILE A 6 7.02 21.60 -5.27
C ILE A 6 6.62 20.76 -6.48
N PHE A 7 7.31 20.95 -7.60
CA PHE A 7 7.15 20.12 -8.79
C PHE A 7 8.31 19.13 -8.82
N ALA A 8 8.04 17.88 -8.45
CA ALA A 8 8.99 16.78 -8.66
C ALA A 8 8.47 15.90 -9.80
N ALA A 9 9.24 15.84 -10.89
CA ALA A 9 8.90 15.04 -12.06
C ALA A 9 9.45 13.62 -11.86
N ALA A 10 8.55 12.66 -11.61
CA ALA A 10 8.91 11.24 -11.59
C ALA A 10 9.07 10.72 -13.03
N PHE A 11 10.23 10.13 -13.36
CA PHE A 11 10.39 9.35 -14.59
C PHE A 11 9.71 7.99 -14.41
N ALA A 12 8.45 7.90 -14.81
CA ALA A 12 7.66 6.69 -14.72
C ALA A 12 8.10 5.66 -15.79
N PHE A 13 8.84 4.62 -15.40
CA PHE A 13 8.85 3.38 -16.16
C PHE A 13 7.55 2.63 -15.86
N CYS A 14 6.54 2.90 -16.69
CA CYS A 14 5.17 2.43 -16.50
C CYS A 14 5.09 0.92 -16.80
N ALA A 15 5.28 0.07 -15.79
CA ALA A 15 4.82 -1.31 -15.85
C ALA A 15 3.29 -1.30 -15.77
N MET A 16 2.62 -1.44 -16.92
CA MET A 16 1.17 -1.51 -17.00
C MET A 16 0.65 -2.72 -16.19
N PHE A 17 0.14 -2.48 -14.99
CA PHE A 17 -0.71 -3.44 -14.29
C PHE A 17 -2.13 -3.35 -14.87
N ALA A 18 -2.31 -3.91 -16.06
CA ALA A 18 -3.61 -4.05 -16.70
C ALA A 18 -4.52 -4.98 -15.86
N ALA A 19 -5.79 -4.60 -15.76
CA ALA A 19 -6.80 -5.37 -15.07
C ALA A 19 -7.13 -6.69 -15.80
N THR A 20 -7.21 -7.75 -14.99
CA THR A 20 -7.92 -9.03 -15.19
C THR A 20 -7.38 -10.07 -16.18
N ALA A 21 -6.79 -11.13 -15.62
CA ALA A 21 -7.23 -12.51 -15.85
C ALA A 21 -6.95 -13.31 -14.56
N VAL A 22 -7.95 -14.02 -14.03
CA VAL A 22 -7.76 -14.97 -12.94
C VAL A 22 -6.93 -16.11 -13.52
N MET A 23 -5.61 -16.08 -13.30
CA MET A 23 -4.76 -17.21 -13.64
C MET A 23 -5.00 -18.35 -12.65
N PRO A 24 -4.93 -19.61 -13.10
CA PRO A 24 -5.10 -20.75 -12.22
C PRO A 24 -3.98 -20.72 -11.17
N GLN A 25 -4.38 -20.75 -9.89
CA GLN A 25 -3.45 -20.94 -8.78
C GLN A 25 -2.64 -22.22 -9.02
N THR A 26 -1.33 -22.10 -9.04
CA THR A 26 -0.42 -23.24 -8.93
C THR A 26 -0.76 -23.98 -7.64
N ALA A 27 -1.08 -25.26 -7.75
CA ALA A 27 -1.35 -26.14 -6.60
C ALA A 27 -0.15 -26.11 -5.63
N GLY A 28 -0.40 -25.85 -4.34
CA GLY A 28 0.62 -26.07 -3.33
C GLY A 28 0.39 -25.50 -1.92
N ALA A 29 -0.47 -24.50 -1.73
CA ALA A 29 -0.70 -23.96 -0.39
C ALA A 29 -2.15 -23.52 -0.18
N GLU A 30 -2.74 -23.99 0.91
CA GLU A 30 -4.10 -23.63 1.31
C GLU A 30 -4.14 -22.18 1.81
N PRO A 31 -5.16 -21.39 1.42
CA PRO A 31 -5.40 -20.06 1.97
C PRO A 31 -5.45 -20.09 3.49
N TYR A 32 -4.90 -19.07 4.14
CA TYR A 32 -4.84 -18.99 5.60
C TYR A 32 -5.51 -17.72 6.10
N THR A 33 -6.50 -17.86 6.98
CA THR A 33 -7.09 -16.70 7.67
C THR A 33 -6.24 -16.32 8.88
N TYR A 34 -5.63 -15.14 8.83
CA TYR A 34 -5.02 -14.52 9.99
C TYR A 34 -6.05 -13.68 10.74
N THR A 35 -6.01 -13.71 12.07
CA THR A 35 -6.88 -12.90 12.93
C THR A 35 -6.05 -12.29 14.06
N ASN A 36 -6.08 -10.97 14.17
CA ASN A 36 -5.56 -10.25 15.32
C ASN A 36 -6.76 -9.81 16.17
N LYS A 37 -6.98 -10.51 17.29
CA LYS A 37 -8.10 -10.21 18.20
C LYS A 37 -7.89 -8.94 19.02
N GLU A 38 -6.65 -8.66 19.40
CA GLU A 38 -6.29 -7.47 20.19
C GLU A 38 -6.57 -6.20 19.40
N GLU A 39 -6.23 -6.23 18.11
CA GLU A 39 -6.43 -5.10 17.19
C GLU A 39 -7.72 -5.18 16.38
N GLY A 40 -8.55 -6.22 16.58
CA GLY A 40 -9.90 -6.32 16.04
C GLY A 40 -10.00 -6.46 14.52
N TYR A 41 -9.18 -7.28 13.89
CA TYR A 41 -9.32 -7.55 12.44
C TYR A 41 -8.95 -8.98 12.04
N SER A 42 -9.38 -9.38 10.85
CA SER A 42 -8.93 -10.60 10.17
C SER A 42 -8.72 -10.39 8.67
N ILE A 43 -7.83 -11.18 8.07
CA ILE A 43 -7.50 -11.12 6.64
C ILE A 43 -7.11 -12.51 6.12
N MET A 44 -7.52 -12.85 4.90
CA MET A 44 -7.04 -14.06 4.22
C MET A 44 -5.70 -13.81 3.54
N CYS A 45 -4.75 -14.67 3.84
CA CYS A 45 -3.41 -14.72 3.25
C CYS A 45 -3.36 -15.82 2.18
N PRO A 46 -2.49 -15.69 1.16
CA PRO A 46 -2.33 -16.72 0.14
C PRO A 46 -1.85 -18.04 0.75
N THR A 47 -1.05 -17.97 1.82
CA THR A 47 -0.51 -19.09 2.57
C THR A 47 -0.40 -18.70 4.04
N LYS A 48 -0.12 -19.67 4.91
CA LYS A 48 0.22 -19.37 6.32
C LYS A 48 1.55 -18.58 6.38
N PRO A 49 1.61 -17.43 7.07
CA PRO A 49 2.87 -16.71 7.29
C PRO A 49 3.91 -17.58 8.02
N LEU A 50 5.19 -17.41 7.69
CA LEU A 50 6.33 -18.00 8.39
C LEU A 50 6.42 -17.51 9.84
N GLY A 51 6.04 -16.25 10.05
CA GLY A 51 6.03 -15.60 11.35
C GLY A 51 5.14 -14.37 11.34
N VAL A 52 4.73 -13.96 12.54
CA VAL A 52 3.97 -12.74 12.77
C VAL A 52 4.73 -11.91 13.79
N LEU A 53 5.03 -10.66 13.43
CA LEU A 53 5.66 -9.68 14.32
C LEU A 53 4.66 -8.56 14.59
N PRO A 54 4.78 -7.83 15.71
CA PRO A 54 4.02 -6.60 15.87
C PRO A 54 4.52 -5.54 14.87
N ALA A 55 3.62 -4.69 14.37
CA ALA A 55 3.97 -3.58 13.46
C ALA A 55 5.03 -2.64 14.07
N SER A 56 5.06 -2.54 15.41
CA SER A 56 6.04 -1.76 16.18
C SER A 56 7.51 -2.13 15.92
N VAL A 57 7.78 -3.31 15.33
CA VAL A 57 9.13 -3.70 14.91
C VAL A 57 9.62 -2.88 13.70
N LEU A 58 8.70 -2.39 12.86
CA LEU A 58 9.02 -1.54 11.71
C LEU A 58 8.89 -0.05 12.06
N HIS A 59 7.87 0.31 12.84
CA HIS A 59 7.59 1.68 13.24
C HIS A 59 7.08 1.72 14.69
N GLU A 60 7.86 2.27 15.63
CA GLU A 60 7.65 2.15 17.07
C GLU A 60 6.21 2.45 17.55
N ASP A 61 5.56 3.44 16.94
CA ASP A 61 4.21 3.89 17.31
C ASP A 61 3.08 3.13 16.61
N GLU A 62 3.38 2.21 15.69
CA GLU A 62 2.37 1.50 14.92
C GLU A 62 1.89 0.22 15.62
N LYS A 63 0.57 0.09 15.68
CA LYS A 63 -0.12 -1.13 16.11
C LYS A 63 -0.40 -2.03 14.93
N GLY A 64 -0.69 -3.30 15.21
CA GLY A 64 -1.04 -4.28 14.19
C GLY A 64 0.05 -5.31 13.97
N SER A 65 0.15 -5.82 12.74
CA SER A 65 0.91 -7.05 12.47
C SER A 65 1.74 -6.96 11.20
N VAL A 66 2.92 -7.56 11.24
CA VAL A 66 3.75 -7.87 10.08
C VAL A 66 3.66 -9.38 9.83
N LEU A 67 2.97 -9.78 8.76
CA LEU A 67 2.82 -11.16 8.33
C LEU A 67 3.96 -11.49 7.37
N VAL A 68 4.96 -12.26 7.82
CA VAL A 68 6.16 -12.57 7.03
C VAL A 68 5.94 -13.84 6.21
N PHE A 69 6.15 -13.77 4.90
CA PHE A 69 6.03 -14.89 3.96
C PHE A 69 7.37 -15.37 3.40
N ALA A 70 8.39 -14.51 3.42
CA ALA A 70 9.76 -14.85 3.08
C ALA A 70 10.75 -13.94 3.80
N ASN A 71 11.86 -14.49 4.27
CA ASN A 71 12.96 -13.77 4.90
C ASN A 71 14.30 -14.48 4.65
N ASP A 72 15.38 -13.73 4.74
CA ASP A 72 16.75 -14.23 4.79
C ASP A 72 17.42 -13.71 6.08
N GLY A 73 17.54 -14.60 7.07
CA GLY A 73 17.91 -14.21 8.44
C GLY A 73 16.95 -13.14 8.99
N TYR A 74 17.48 -11.98 9.35
CA TYR A 74 16.72 -10.83 9.85
C TYR A 74 16.16 -9.92 8.74
N LYS A 75 16.47 -10.18 7.47
CA LYS A 75 15.97 -9.38 6.35
C LYS A 75 14.60 -9.90 5.91
N ILE A 76 13.58 -9.05 5.98
CA ILE A 76 12.24 -9.37 5.46
C ILE A 76 12.25 -9.21 3.93
N ASN A 77 11.96 -10.30 3.21
CA ASN A 77 11.89 -10.31 1.75
C ASN A 77 10.46 -10.15 1.25
N LYS A 78 9.49 -10.82 1.87
CA LYS A 78 8.07 -10.71 1.53
C LYS A 78 7.24 -10.64 2.80
N ALA A 79 6.46 -9.58 2.98
CA ALA A 79 5.55 -9.44 4.11
C ALA A 79 4.34 -8.57 3.79
N TRP A 80 3.26 -8.75 4.56
CA TRP A 80 2.18 -7.79 4.64
C TRP A 80 2.22 -7.07 5.98
N VAL A 81 2.25 -5.75 5.98
CA VAL A 81 2.11 -4.93 7.20
C VAL A 81 0.66 -4.48 7.25
N ILE A 82 -0.05 -4.78 8.34
CA ILE A 82 -1.45 -4.37 8.54
C ILE A 82 -1.51 -3.47 9.76
N VAL A 83 -1.78 -2.19 9.53
CA VAL A 83 -1.86 -1.14 10.55
C VAL A 83 -3.31 -0.64 10.63
N PRO A 84 -4.09 -1.14 11.59
CA PRO A 84 -5.39 -0.56 11.88
C PRO A 84 -5.23 0.84 12.45
N ASP A 85 -6.20 1.71 12.16
CA ASP A 85 -6.16 3.13 12.51
C ASP A 85 -4.91 3.85 11.98
N GLY A 86 -4.31 3.32 10.89
CA GLY A 86 -3.02 3.75 10.34
C GLY A 86 -3.02 5.10 9.61
N PHE A 87 -4.13 5.84 9.63
CA PHE A 87 -4.20 7.24 9.20
C PHE A 87 -5.37 7.96 9.87
N ALA A 88 -5.28 9.28 10.04
CA ALA A 88 -6.30 10.04 10.71
C ALA A 88 -7.54 10.21 9.83
N LYS A 89 -8.71 10.35 10.47
CA LYS A 89 -9.99 10.48 9.76
C LYS A 89 -10.01 11.63 8.73
N GLY A 90 -9.27 12.70 8.97
CA GLY A 90 -9.19 13.87 8.09
C GLY A 90 -8.24 13.71 6.90
N ASP A 91 -7.32 12.73 6.92
CA ASP A 91 -6.23 12.65 5.94
C ASP A 91 -6.70 12.17 4.57
N LEU A 92 -7.78 11.38 4.55
CA LEU A 92 -8.38 10.87 3.33
C LEU A 92 -9.90 11.01 3.41
N PRO A 93 -10.60 11.58 2.42
CA PRO A 93 -12.05 11.61 2.42
C PRO A 93 -12.65 10.19 2.31
N ASP A 94 -13.94 10.07 2.59
CA ASP A 94 -14.67 8.82 2.35
C ASP A 94 -14.85 8.60 0.84
N LEU A 95 -13.97 7.79 0.27
CA LEU A 95 -13.92 7.51 -1.17
C LEU A 95 -15.23 6.95 -1.74
N THR A 96 -16.07 6.33 -0.90
CA THR A 96 -17.36 5.75 -1.33
C THR A 96 -18.44 6.79 -1.54
N LYS A 97 -18.23 8.02 -1.03
CA LYS A 97 -19.18 9.13 -1.09
C LYS A 97 -18.77 10.22 -2.08
N LEU A 98 -17.61 10.07 -2.73
CA LEU A 98 -17.14 11.04 -3.71
C LEU A 98 -17.97 10.96 -4.99
N SER A 99 -18.24 12.11 -5.59
CA SER A 99 -18.67 12.15 -6.98
C SER A 99 -17.51 11.72 -7.88
N GLN A 100 -17.80 11.29 -9.10
CA GLN A 100 -16.76 10.94 -10.07
C GLN A 100 -15.78 12.12 -10.33
N LYS A 101 -16.29 13.35 -10.29
CA LYS A 101 -15.47 14.57 -10.46
C LYS A 101 -14.53 14.78 -9.28
N ASP A 102 -15.02 14.61 -8.05
CA ASP A 102 -14.21 14.81 -6.84
C ASP A 102 -13.18 13.70 -6.68
N GLU A 103 -13.52 12.47 -7.07
CA GLU A 103 -12.59 11.34 -7.12
C GLU A 103 -11.46 11.59 -8.12
N ALA A 104 -11.78 12.08 -9.32
CA ALA A 104 -10.76 12.44 -10.32
C ALA A 104 -9.85 13.57 -9.83
N LEU A 105 -10.41 14.60 -9.19
CA LEU A 105 -9.63 15.70 -8.62
C LEU A 105 -8.69 15.21 -7.51
N LEU A 106 -9.20 14.39 -6.59
CA LEU A 106 -8.39 13.77 -5.54
C LEU A 106 -7.27 12.93 -6.14
N LEU A 107 -7.56 12.10 -7.14
CA LEU A 107 -6.55 11.28 -7.79
C LEU A 107 -5.47 12.13 -8.45
N THR A 108 -5.82 13.23 -9.11
CA THR A 108 -4.84 14.17 -9.65
C THR A 108 -3.94 14.73 -8.55
N GLN A 109 -4.52 15.19 -7.43
CA GLN A 109 -3.76 15.71 -6.30
C GLN A 109 -2.84 14.67 -5.67
N LEU A 110 -3.31 13.42 -5.52
CA LEU A 110 -2.49 12.34 -4.99
C LEU A 110 -1.32 11.98 -5.93
N LYS A 111 -1.54 12.07 -7.25
CA LYS A 111 -0.49 11.85 -8.26
C LYS A 111 0.54 12.98 -8.35
N GLU A 112 0.25 14.17 -7.84
CA GLU A 112 1.25 15.24 -7.69
C GLU A 112 2.32 14.89 -6.65
N ASN A 113 2.09 13.88 -5.81
CA ASN A 113 3.10 13.37 -4.89
C ASN A 113 4.13 12.50 -5.62
N SER A 114 5.34 13.04 -5.79
CA SER A 114 6.46 12.38 -6.47
C SER A 114 7.05 11.17 -5.74
N ALA A 115 6.68 10.93 -4.47
CA ALA A 115 7.14 9.77 -3.71
C ALA A 115 6.56 8.45 -4.24
N TYR A 116 5.55 8.50 -5.12
CA TYR A 116 4.90 7.32 -5.70
C TYR A 116 5.08 7.26 -7.21
N ALA A 117 5.46 6.10 -7.73
CA ALA A 117 5.48 5.82 -9.17
C ALA A 117 4.08 5.52 -9.70
N VAL A 118 3.21 4.95 -8.86
CA VAL A 118 1.83 4.61 -9.19
C VAL A 118 0.94 5.09 -8.06
N VAL A 119 -0.16 5.75 -8.41
CA VAL A 119 -1.25 6.04 -7.49
C VAL A 119 -2.56 5.83 -8.25
N ASP A 120 -3.49 5.10 -7.64
CA ASP A 120 -4.84 4.90 -8.17
C ASP A 120 -5.88 4.78 -7.05
N ILE A 121 -7.13 5.08 -7.37
CA ILE A 121 -8.27 4.82 -6.50
C ILE A 121 -8.96 3.56 -7.03
N ILE A 122 -8.90 2.48 -6.25
CA ILE A 122 -9.39 1.16 -6.67
C ILE A 122 -10.58 0.70 -5.82
N PRO A 123 -11.52 -0.07 -6.39
CA PRO A 123 -12.46 -0.84 -5.58
C PRO A 123 -11.70 -1.89 -4.76
N ILE A 124 -12.05 -1.99 -3.48
CA ILE A 124 -11.54 -3.03 -2.56
C ILE A 124 -12.57 -4.15 -2.46
N THR A 125 -13.82 -3.77 -2.22
CA THR A 125 -15.00 -4.65 -2.28
C THR A 125 -16.05 -4.01 -3.18
N ALA A 126 -17.23 -4.63 -3.28
CA ALA A 126 -18.39 -4.00 -3.93
C ALA A 126 -18.86 -2.70 -3.24
N LYS A 127 -18.49 -2.49 -1.97
CA LYS A 127 -18.97 -1.35 -1.15
C LYS A 127 -17.88 -0.39 -0.72
N THR A 128 -16.61 -0.78 -0.83
CA THR A 128 -15.47 0.01 -0.33
C THR A 128 -14.45 0.27 -1.44
N LYS A 129 -13.80 1.43 -1.35
CA LYS A 129 -12.68 1.82 -2.20
C LYS A 129 -11.44 2.09 -1.34
N GLY A 130 -10.28 2.09 -1.97
CA GLY A 130 -9.01 2.43 -1.34
C GLY A 130 -8.08 3.15 -2.31
N VAL A 131 -7.12 3.91 -1.77
CA VAL A 131 -6.00 4.43 -2.54
C VAL A 131 -4.94 3.35 -2.57
N PHE A 132 -4.57 2.87 -3.76
CA PHE A 132 -3.43 2.00 -4.00
C PHE A 132 -2.27 2.83 -4.52
N ALA A 133 -1.10 2.68 -3.92
CA ALA A 133 0.10 3.35 -4.40
C ALA A 133 1.32 2.41 -4.37
N VAL A 134 2.28 2.67 -5.24
CA VAL A 134 3.59 2.00 -5.26
C VAL A 134 4.66 3.07 -5.15
N THR A 135 5.57 2.94 -4.18
CA THR A 135 6.64 3.91 -3.96
C THR A 135 7.52 4.04 -5.20
N ALA A 136 7.99 5.25 -5.50
CA ALA A 136 8.98 5.46 -6.55
C ALA A 136 10.32 4.81 -6.15
N LYS A 137 10.99 4.16 -7.10
CA LYS A 137 12.34 3.64 -6.88
C LYS A 137 13.38 4.75 -6.93
N THR A 138 13.15 5.72 -7.81
CA THR A 138 14.02 6.85 -8.05
C THR A 138 13.21 8.13 -7.91
N ILE A 139 13.70 9.06 -7.10
CA ILE A 139 13.14 10.39 -6.95
C ILE A 139 14.24 11.43 -7.18
N MET A 140 13.83 12.60 -7.67
CA MET A 140 14.70 13.76 -7.66
C MET A 140 14.45 14.57 -6.39
N VAL A 141 15.52 15.01 -5.76
CA VAL A 141 15.53 15.79 -4.52
C VAL A 141 16.18 17.14 -4.81
N ASP A 142 15.58 18.19 -4.26
CA ASP A 142 16.17 19.53 -4.13
C ASP A 142 16.99 19.51 -2.84
N THR A 143 18.31 19.42 -2.95
CA THR A 143 19.19 19.26 -1.78
C THR A 143 19.67 20.58 -1.21
N ASP A 144 19.67 21.65 -2.00
CA ASP A 144 20.09 22.99 -1.57
C ASP A 144 18.93 23.94 -1.22
N GLY A 145 17.69 23.54 -1.51
CA GLY A 145 16.45 24.23 -1.15
C GLY A 145 16.10 25.40 -2.08
N ASP A 146 16.70 25.47 -3.26
CA ASP A 146 16.47 26.56 -4.21
C ASP A 146 15.13 26.43 -4.98
N GLY A 147 14.51 25.24 -4.94
CA GLY A 147 13.27 24.89 -5.59
C GLY A 147 13.45 24.19 -6.95
N GLU A 148 14.68 23.96 -7.39
CA GLU A 148 15.05 23.14 -8.53
C GLU A 148 15.50 21.74 -8.08
N LEU A 149 15.28 20.75 -8.93
CA LEU A 149 15.66 19.38 -8.63
C LEU A 149 17.11 19.14 -9.08
N ASP A 150 17.99 18.76 -8.15
CA ASP A 150 19.43 18.70 -8.39
C ASP A 150 20.04 17.30 -8.24
N THR A 151 19.43 16.42 -7.43
CA THR A 151 20.03 15.15 -7.03
C THR A 151 19.07 13.98 -7.21
N GLU A 152 19.55 12.89 -7.81
CA GLU A 152 18.82 11.64 -7.91
C GLU A 152 19.06 10.78 -6.67
N ALA A 153 17.98 10.35 -6.00
CA ALA A 153 18.01 9.36 -4.94
C ALA A 153 17.29 8.08 -5.39
N THR A 154 17.99 6.96 -5.31
CA THR A 154 17.47 5.64 -5.70
C THR A 154 17.43 4.70 -4.50
N ALA A 155 16.27 4.09 -4.27
CA ALA A 155 16.04 3.07 -3.26
C ALA A 155 16.30 1.66 -3.82
N ASP A 156 16.86 0.78 -2.99
CA ASP A 156 17.08 -0.63 -3.35
C ASP A 156 15.77 -1.44 -3.44
N THR A 157 14.68 -0.93 -2.88
CA THR A 157 13.41 -1.63 -2.69
C THR A 157 12.22 -0.72 -2.96
N GLN A 158 11.07 -1.32 -3.29
CA GLN A 158 9.78 -0.63 -3.38
C GLN A 158 8.74 -1.31 -2.49
N MET A 159 7.71 -0.54 -2.12
CA MET A 159 6.55 -1.06 -1.40
C MET A 159 5.26 -0.67 -2.12
N ALA A 160 4.27 -1.56 -2.06
CA ALA A 160 2.91 -1.20 -2.41
C ALA A 160 2.14 -0.90 -1.12
N VAL A 161 1.31 0.14 -1.12
CA VAL A 161 0.51 0.54 0.03
C VAL A 161 -0.94 0.70 -0.39
N VAL A 162 -1.86 0.32 0.49
CA VAL A 162 -3.28 0.59 0.37
C VAL A 162 -3.77 1.30 1.61
N PHE A 163 -4.39 2.46 1.39
CA PHE A 163 -5.16 3.18 2.39
C PHE A 163 -6.65 2.97 2.11
N LEU A 164 -7.37 2.40 3.07
CA LEU A 164 -8.80 2.11 2.91
C LEU A 164 -9.57 2.33 4.22
N ARG A 165 -10.89 2.38 4.08
CA ARG A 165 -11.81 2.24 5.22
C ARG A 165 -12.57 0.93 5.12
N SER A 166 -12.72 0.24 6.25
CA SER A 166 -13.61 -0.92 6.36
C SER A 166 -15.06 -0.51 6.08
N GLU A 167 -15.96 -1.47 5.90
CA GLU A 167 -17.41 -1.17 5.80
C GLU A 167 -17.94 -0.46 7.06
N LYS A 168 -17.32 -0.69 8.24
CA LYS A 168 -17.63 0.01 9.50
C LYS A 168 -16.99 1.41 9.58
N GLY A 169 -16.16 1.79 8.61
CA GLY A 169 -15.52 3.10 8.51
C GLY A 169 -14.16 3.23 9.21
N ARG A 170 -13.63 2.15 9.80
CA ARG A 170 -12.30 2.16 10.44
C ARG A 170 -11.20 2.27 9.39
N ALA A 171 -10.20 3.11 9.66
CA ALA A 171 -9.06 3.33 8.77
C ALA A 171 -8.08 2.15 8.84
N PHE A 172 -7.54 1.73 7.69
CA PHE A 172 -6.47 0.75 7.60
C PHE A 172 -5.41 1.22 6.60
N LYS A 173 -4.15 1.18 7.03
CA LYS A 173 -2.98 1.23 6.15
C LYS A 173 -2.44 -0.19 6.03
N ILE A 174 -2.31 -0.68 4.81
CA ILE A 174 -1.80 -2.02 4.54
C ILE A 174 -0.68 -1.93 3.53
N GLU A 175 0.47 -2.52 3.82
CA GLU A 175 1.66 -2.46 2.97
C GLU A 175 2.10 -3.86 2.53
N LEU A 176 2.59 -3.95 1.30
CA LEU A 176 3.29 -5.10 0.75
C LEU A 176 4.78 -4.75 0.67
N ILE A 177 5.58 -5.51 1.39
CA ILE A 177 7.02 -5.62 1.18
C ILE A 177 7.24 -6.78 0.21
N ASP A 178 7.91 -6.53 -0.91
CA ASP A 178 8.28 -7.54 -1.90
C ASP A 178 9.65 -7.19 -2.51
N ASN A 179 10.69 -7.77 -1.94
CA ASN A 179 12.08 -7.45 -2.22
C ASN A 179 12.76 -8.54 -3.04
N PRO A 180 13.64 -8.18 -4.00
CA PRO A 180 14.09 -6.82 -4.30
C PRO A 180 13.13 -5.99 -5.17
N GLU A 181 12.16 -6.64 -5.83
CA GLU A 181 11.26 -6.01 -6.79
C GLU A 181 9.82 -6.48 -6.57
N ILE A 182 8.87 -5.56 -6.71
CA ILE A 182 7.45 -5.87 -6.64
C ILE A 182 7.03 -6.66 -7.88
N THR A 183 6.41 -7.82 -7.67
CA THR A 183 5.90 -8.65 -8.76
C THR A 183 4.38 -8.53 -8.93
N ALA A 184 3.90 -8.66 -10.18
CA ALA A 184 2.46 -8.65 -10.47
C ALA A 184 1.69 -9.74 -9.72
N LYS A 185 2.29 -10.91 -9.55
CA LYS A 185 1.71 -12.01 -8.78
C LYS A 185 1.49 -11.62 -7.32
N ASN A 186 2.51 -11.05 -6.67
CA ASN A 186 2.43 -10.68 -5.26
C ASN A 186 1.49 -9.49 -5.03
N VAL A 187 1.43 -8.52 -5.95
CA VAL A 187 0.43 -7.45 -5.92
C VAL A 187 -0.99 -8.00 -6.06
N SER A 188 -1.20 -8.96 -6.96
CA SER A 188 -2.51 -9.61 -7.14
C SER A 188 -2.95 -10.36 -5.88
N GLU A 189 -2.06 -11.17 -5.29
CA GLU A 189 -2.30 -11.86 -4.01
C GLU A 189 -2.60 -10.88 -2.88
N PHE A 190 -1.82 -9.80 -2.81
CA PHE A 190 -2.00 -8.75 -1.81
C PHE A 190 -3.36 -8.07 -1.93
N ARG A 191 -3.76 -7.65 -3.14
CA ARG A 191 -5.08 -7.05 -3.39
C ARG A 191 -6.22 -8.02 -3.10
N ALA A 192 -6.04 -9.29 -3.46
CA ALA A 192 -7.01 -10.35 -3.14
C ALA A 192 -7.12 -10.57 -1.62
N GLY A 193 -6.02 -10.50 -0.87
CA GLY A 193 -6.05 -10.56 0.58
C GLY A 193 -6.78 -9.35 1.18
N ILE A 194 -6.43 -8.14 0.75
CA ILE A 194 -7.04 -6.90 1.25
C ILE A 194 -8.56 -6.89 1.06
N SER A 195 -9.09 -7.42 -0.04
CA SER A 195 -10.54 -7.48 -0.26
C SER A 195 -11.28 -8.41 0.73
N THR A 196 -10.56 -9.26 1.44
CA THR A 196 -11.09 -10.13 2.51
C THR A 196 -10.94 -9.55 3.90
N LEU A 197 -10.35 -8.35 4.04
CA LEU A 197 -10.17 -7.70 5.33
C LEU A 197 -11.52 -7.51 6.02
N GLN A 198 -11.63 -8.02 7.24
CA GLN A 198 -12.76 -7.81 8.13
C GLN A 198 -12.31 -7.03 9.35
N ASP A 199 -13.09 -6.00 9.65
CA ASP A 199 -13.02 -5.24 10.89
C ASP A 199 -13.99 -5.89 11.87
N LEU A 200 -13.49 -6.46 12.97
CA LEU A 200 -14.24 -7.38 13.85
C LEU A 200 -15.11 -6.65 14.87
#